data_AF-A0A6P6UL06-F1
#
_entry.id   AF-A0A6P6UL06-F1
#
_cell.length_a   1.000
_cell.length_b   1.000
_cell.length_c   1.000
_cell.angle_alpha   90.00
_cell.angle_beta   90.00
_cell.angle_gamma   90.00
#
_symmetry.space_group_name_H-M   'P 1'
#
loop_
_entity.id
_entity.type
_entity.pdbx_description
1 polymer ?
#
loop_
_entity_poly.entity_id
_entity_poly.type
_entity_poly.pdbx_seq_one_letter_code
_entity_poly.pdbx_strand_id
1 'polypeptide(L)'
;MGLEAYYEGMMECAAAKPSNTPSNISDIVSRFARVCKFMSIGVFTAENQCSDGGKKVAFLGEETSSGLSAEAERDNEKIHLVDEGSVGCECGHLEICKLFDTVSTVKLAYIKLQEAHIPYDPDKIVAADEVVVSQLETLCAIKRAFKEKQLREVNSVSACLALLLAEIQVQERLLEKLKSEVKTKEAKVVNLHRELEDLKLENKRLSEEFKKRGMECIKTVNVSSFEEIVKAVSKATHDFAKPLIALMKVSGWDLDHAANAIENKVVYAKRSHKKYAFEAYIARRMFHGFSSQSCDTERIMTLDDPINVLIEDPQSEFAKFCRKKYLLLIHPWMETSFFGNTDHRTFVTNGLHPYTPFYRAFVRMARWVWILQGTYSATIPKVEIFYVDRGSDFSGSYMECVEELKDDAFMVSRGDKRFKVEFMILPGFRIGDTLIRSQVYLSKVRSSNVT
;
A
#
# COMPACT_ATOMS: atom_id res chain seq x y z
N MET A 1 49.37 38.89 49.13
CA MET A 1 50.32 39.42 48.13
C MET A 1 49.92 38.76 46.82
N GLY A 2 49.44 39.38 45.75
CA GLY A 2 49.26 40.75 45.23
C GLY A 2 48.88 40.53 43.73
N LEU A 3 47.97 41.28 43.11
CA LEU A 3 48.24 42.49 42.28
C LEU A 3 49.38 42.27 41.26
N GLU A 4 49.34 42.55 39.95
CA GLU A 4 48.44 43.21 38.95
C GLU A 4 48.76 42.57 37.56
N ALA A 5 47.95 42.52 36.48
CA ALA A 5 47.20 43.50 35.67
C ALA A 5 48.03 44.32 34.62
N TYR A 6 47.63 44.21 33.32
CA TYR A 6 48.06 45.00 32.13
C TYR A 6 49.50 44.83 31.57
N TYR A 7 49.88 45.11 30.29
CA TYR A 7 49.25 45.87 29.16
C TYR A 7 49.58 45.26 27.75
N GLU A 8 48.85 45.75 26.72
CA GLU A 8 48.78 45.56 25.25
C GLU A 8 49.95 45.06 24.34
N GLY A 9 49.56 44.55 23.15
CA GLY A 9 50.35 44.50 21.91
C GLY A 9 49.51 44.06 20.67
N MET A 10 49.31 44.93 19.67
CA MET A 10 48.45 44.70 18.49
C MET A 10 49.19 44.18 17.24
N MET A 11 48.62 43.17 16.56
CA MET A 11 48.64 42.87 15.09
C MET A 11 47.96 41.49 14.83
N GLU A 12 47.27 41.17 13.73
CA GLU A 12 46.68 41.98 12.65
C GLU A 12 45.51 41.23 11.93
N CYS A 13 45.02 41.79 10.81
CA CYS A 13 44.05 41.33 9.80
C CYS A 13 43.65 39.84 9.65
N ALA A 14 42.33 39.58 9.67
CA ALA A 14 41.56 39.16 8.48
C ALA A 14 40.04 39.11 8.75
N ALA A 15 39.21 39.70 7.88
CA ALA A 15 37.75 39.68 8.01
C ALA A 15 37.09 38.57 7.17
N ALA A 16 36.18 37.80 7.77
CA ALA A 16 35.32 36.83 7.08
C ALA A 16 33.83 37.15 7.30
N LYS A 17 33.05 37.16 6.22
CA LYS A 17 31.62 37.51 6.22
C LYS A 17 30.75 36.35 6.77
N PRO A 18 29.65 36.63 7.50
CA PRO A 18 28.64 35.61 7.76
C PRO A 18 27.85 35.31 6.48
N SER A 19 27.91 34.08 5.99
CA SER A 19 27.07 33.60 4.89
C SER A 19 25.67 33.26 5.40
N ASN A 20 24.72 34.17 5.21
CA ASN A 20 23.30 33.90 5.45
C ASN A 20 22.78 32.84 4.46
N THR A 21 22.52 31.64 4.96
CA THR A 21 21.82 30.58 4.20
C THR A 21 20.37 30.51 4.71
N PRO A 22 19.34 30.75 3.88
CA PRO A 22 17.96 30.73 4.34
C PRO A 22 17.52 29.29 4.70
N SER A 23 16.88 29.14 5.86
CA SER A 23 16.45 27.84 6.36
C SER A 23 15.23 27.30 5.61
N ASN A 24 15.48 26.42 4.64
CA ASN A 24 14.47 25.77 3.78
C ASN A 24 13.39 24.96 4.57
N ILE A 25 13.59 24.76 5.87
CA ILE A 25 12.72 24.01 6.78
C ILE A 25 11.37 24.72 6.98
N SER A 26 11.35 26.07 7.09
CA SER A 26 10.12 26.84 7.29
C SER A 26 9.16 26.73 6.09
N ASP A 27 9.73 26.73 4.89
CA ASP A 27 9.00 26.60 3.62
C ASP A 27 8.45 25.16 3.42
N ILE A 28 9.17 24.15 3.90
CA ILE A 28 8.71 22.75 3.88
C ILE A 28 7.56 22.54 4.87
N VAL A 29 7.68 23.03 6.11
CA VAL A 29 6.64 22.88 7.15
C VAL A 29 5.36 23.63 6.77
N SER A 30 5.46 24.84 6.22
CA SER A 30 4.29 25.61 5.78
C SER A 30 3.57 24.99 4.57
N ARG A 31 4.31 24.35 3.64
CA ARG A 31 3.73 23.54 2.56
C ARG A 31 3.04 22.29 3.10
N PHE A 32 3.63 21.57 4.05
CA PHE A 32 3.03 20.39 4.67
C PHE A 32 1.73 20.75 5.42
N ALA A 33 1.72 21.84 6.17
CA ALA A 33 0.53 22.35 6.87
C ALA A 33 -0.62 22.77 5.92
N ARG A 34 -0.32 23.18 4.68
CA ARG A 34 -1.34 23.43 3.64
C ARG A 34 -1.93 22.14 3.06
N VAL A 35 -1.16 21.06 2.96
CA VAL A 35 -1.62 19.76 2.44
C VAL A 35 -2.48 19.03 3.47
N CYS A 36 -2.14 19.10 4.76
CA CYS A 36 -2.92 18.45 5.83
C CYS A 36 -4.28 19.10 6.15
N LYS A 37 -4.63 20.24 5.52
CA LYS A 37 -5.93 20.91 5.74
C LYS A 37 -7.10 20.33 4.94
N PHE A 38 -6.89 19.27 4.15
CA PHE A 38 -7.89 18.70 3.25
C PHE A 38 -8.20 17.20 3.49
N MET A 39 -8.22 16.73 4.74
CA MET A 39 -8.80 15.43 5.11
C MET A 39 -9.54 15.49 6.46
N SER A 40 -10.66 16.22 6.50
CA SER A 40 -11.65 16.15 7.60
C SER A 40 -13.08 16.38 7.07
N ILE A 41 -13.53 15.55 6.13
CA ILE A 41 -14.97 15.34 5.91
C ILE A 41 -15.35 14.12 6.75
N GLY A 42 -16.00 14.37 7.89
CA GLY A 42 -16.46 13.33 8.78
C GLY A 42 -17.59 12.54 8.14
N VAL A 43 -17.44 11.22 8.10
CA VAL A 43 -18.57 10.31 7.90
C VAL A 43 -19.41 10.35 9.18
N PHE A 44 -20.55 11.02 9.12
CA PHE A 44 -21.59 10.91 10.15
C PHE A 44 -22.82 10.22 9.56
N THR A 45 -23.03 8.98 9.99
CA THR A 45 -24.30 8.27 9.87
C THR A 45 -25.03 8.31 11.20
N ALA A 46 -26.36 8.40 11.13
CA ALA A 46 -27.30 8.45 12.26
C ALA A 46 -27.31 9.80 13.03
N GLU A 47 -28.43 10.29 13.57
CA GLU A 47 -29.76 9.69 13.75
C GLU A 47 -30.88 10.64 13.28
N ASN A 48 -31.97 10.09 12.73
CA ASN A 48 -33.20 10.82 12.45
C ASN A 48 -34.25 10.38 13.47
N GLN A 49 -34.72 11.28 14.35
CA GLN A 49 -35.81 10.95 15.28
C GLN A 49 -37.17 11.11 14.59
N CYS A 50 -38.04 10.11 14.75
CA CYS A 50 -39.37 10.04 14.14
C CYS A 50 -40.49 10.40 15.12
N SER A 51 -41.50 11.07 14.58
CA SER A 51 -42.92 11.04 14.96
C SER A 51 -43.67 11.69 13.79
N ASP A 52 -44.77 11.19 13.22
CA ASP A 52 -45.75 10.15 13.54
C ASP A 52 -46.48 9.87 12.18
N GLY A 53 -47.05 8.74 11.78
CA GLY A 53 -47.30 7.40 12.33
C GLY A 53 -48.18 6.60 11.34
N GLY A 54 -48.45 5.31 11.61
CA GLY A 54 -49.64 4.63 11.08
C GLY A 54 -49.54 3.70 9.84
N LYS A 55 -49.39 2.39 10.13
CA LYS A 55 -50.04 1.22 9.48
C LYS A 55 -49.60 0.72 8.07
N LYS A 56 -48.97 -0.48 8.10
CA LYS A 56 -49.26 -1.75 7.37
C LYS A 56 -50.03 -1.68 6.02
N VAL A 57 -49.70 -2.47 4.99
CA VAL A 57 -49.69 -3.97 4.94
C VAL A 57 -48.64 -4.53 3.94
N ALA A 58 -48.34 -5.83 4.07
CA ALA A 58 -47.44 -6.68 3.26
C ALA A 58 -47.92 -6.92 1.79
N PHE A 59 -47.30 -7.70 0.88
CA PHE A 59 -46.43 -8.91 0.98
C PHE A 59 -45.77 -9.27 -0.38
N LEU A 60 -44.54 -9.82 -0.37
CA LEU A 60 -43.86 -10.79 -1.28
C LEU A 60 -43.88 -10.76 -2.84
N GLY A 61 -42.78 -11.26 -3.44
CA GLY A 61 -42.62 -11.75 -4.84
C GLY A 61 -41.67 -10.89 -5.69
N GLU A 62 -40.39 -11.22 -5.90
CA GLU A 62 -39.77 -12.24 -6.79
C GLU A 62 -39.74 -11.94 -8.31
N GLU A 63 -38.52 -11.99 -8.86
CA GLU A 63 -38.10 -12.55 -10.17
C GLU A 63 -38.48 -11.88 -11.53
N THR A 64 -37.46 -11.29 -12.14
CA THR A 64 -36.85 -11.76 -13.42
C THR A 64 -37.59 -11.67 -14.78
N SER A 65 -37.26 -10.61 -15.53
CA SER A 65 -36.88 -10.59 -16.97
C SER A 65 -37.89 -10.61 -18.15
N SER A 66 -37.44 -9.91 -19.21
CA SER A 66 -37.63 -10.20 -20.65
C SER A 66 -38.93 -9.81 -21.38
N GLY A 67 -38.80 -9.54 -22.69
CA GLY A 67 -39.91 -9.50 -23.66
C GLY A 67 -40.15 -8.15 -24.34
N LEU A 68 -39.78 -8.04 -25.63
CA LEU A 68 -40.08 -6.88 -26.49
C LEU A 68 -41.38 -7.10 -27.28
N SER A 69 -42.22 -6.07 -27.45
CA SER A 69 -42.79 -5.65 -28.76
C SER A 69 -43.80 -4.49 -28.63
N ALA A 70 -43.83 -3.66 -29.67
CA ALA A 70 -44.74 -2.55 -30.01
C ALA A 70 -46.26 -2.90 -29.96
N GLU A 71 -47.22 -1.96 -29.94
CA GLU A 71 -47.16 -0.50 -30.17
C GLU A 71 -48.41 0.25 -29.59
N ALA A 72 -48.33 1.59 -29.60
CA ALA A 72 -49.43 2.59 -29.61
C ALA A 72 -49.98 3.22 -28.30
N GLU A 73 -50.11 4.55 -28.39
CA GLU A 73 -50.90 5.53 -27.60
C GLU A 73 -50.47 6.04 -26.21
N ARG A 74 -49.88 7.26 -26.28
CA ARG A 74 -50.30 8.53 -25.64
C ARG A 74 -49.89 8.89 -24.19
N ASP A 75 -49.53 10.18 -24.11
CA ASP A 75 -49.58 11.14 -22.99
C ASP A 75 -48.69 10.96 -21.75
N ASN A 76 -48.32 12.01 -21.00
CA ASN A 76 -48.04 13.44 -21.35
C ASN A 76 -47.48 14.14 -20.09
N GLU A 77 -46.22 13.94 -19.71
CA GLU A 77 -45.66 14.58 -18.51
C GLU A 77 -44.84 15.85 -18.80
N LYS A 78 -45.60 16.94 -18.87
CA LYS A 78 -45.29 18.27 -18.31
C LYS A 78 -43.81 18.61 -18.12
N ILE A 79 -43.27 19.30 -19.12
CA ILE A 79 -42.26 20.35 -18.87
C ILE A 79 -42.87 21.33 -17.87
N HIS A 80 -42.27 21.45 -16.69
CA HIS A 80 -42.67 22.42 -15.69
C HIS A 80 -42.19 23.80 -16.16
N LEU A 81 -43.06 24.48 -16.93
CA LEU A 81 -42.91 25.90 -17.20
C LEU A 81 -42.81 26.62 -15.86
N VAL A 82 -41.72 27.35 -15.67
CA VAL A 82 -41.61 28.34 -14.60
C VAL A 82 -42.76 29.32 -14.79
N ASP A 83 -43.45 29.61 -13.70
CA ASP A 83 -44.59 30.52 -13.63
C ASP A 83 -44.19 31.90 -14.19
N GLU A 84 -44.49 32.14 -15.47
CA GLU A 84 -44.52 33.49 -16.04
C GLU A 84 -45.68 34.21 -15.36
N GLY A 85 -45.39 34.77 -14.19
CA GLY A 85 -46.31 35.57 -13.42
C GLY A 85 -46.92 36.63 -14.33
N SER A 86 -48.21 36.46 -14.60
CA SER A 86 -49.02 37.34 -15.44
C SER A 86 -49.16 38.71 -14.77
N VAL A 87 -48.08 39.50 -14.83
CA VAL A 87 -48.14 40.95 -14.73
C VAL A 87 -48.61 41.48 -16.08
N GLY A 88 -49.80 41.02 -16.47
CA GLY A 88 -50.58 41.60 -17.55
C GLY A 88 -50.72 43.08 -17.25
N CYS A 89 -50.12 43.91 -18.11
CA CYS A 89 -49.91 45.32 -17.86
C CYS A 89 -51.25 46.08 -17.79
N GLU A 90 -51.87 46.15 -16.59
CA GLU A 90 -53.05 46.99 -16.32
C GLU A 90 -52.82 48.44 -16.74
N CYS A 91 -51.56 48.89 -16.65
CA CYS A 91 -51.08 50.18 -17.14
C CYS A 91 -51.31 50.37 -18.66
N GLY A 92 -51.21 49.33 -19.50
CA GLY A 92 -51.50 49.41 -20.93
C GLY A 92 -52.98 49.67 -21.21
N HIS A 93 -53.87 48.95 -20.52
CA HIS A 93 -55.32 49.19 -20.61
C HIS A 93 -55.68 50.60 -20.09
N LEU A 94 -55.06 51.03 -18.99
CA LEU A 94 -55.26 52.37 -18.42
C LEU A 94 -54.79 53.50 -19.34
N GLU A 95 -53.65 53.34 -20.04
CA GLU A 95 -53.17 54.30 -21.04
C GLU A 95 -54.10 54.39 -22.26
N ILE A 96 -54.66 53.24 -22.69
CA ILE A 96 -55.63 53.16 -23.78
C ILE A 96 -56.97 53.79 -23.38
N CYS A 97 -57.48 53.52 -22.16
CA CYS A 97 -58.67 54.19 -21.62
C CYS A 97 -58.49 55.71 -21.60
N LYS A 98 -57.39 56.22 -21.04
CA LYS A 98 -57.07 57.67 -21.02
C LYS A 98 -57.05 58.29 -22.42
N LEU A 99 -56.54 57.57 -23.42
CA LEU A 99 -56.57 58.01 -24.82
C LEU A 99 -58.01 58.12 -25.35
N PHE A 100 -58.84 57.10 -25.16
CA PHE A 100 -60.24 57.10 -25.60
C PHE A 100 -61.10 58.12 -24.83
N ASP A 101 -60.87 58.30 -23.54
CA ASP A 101 -61.50 59.34 -22.73
C ASP A 101 -61.15 60.73 -23.26
N THR A 102 -59.87 61.00 -23.52
CA THR A 102 -59.40 62.28 -24.07
C THR A 102 -59.94 62.53 -25.49
N VAL A 103 -60.01 61.50 -26.35
CA VAL A 103 -60.64 61.64 -27.68
C VAL A 103 -62.15 61.91 -27.55
N SER A 104 -62.81 61.33 -26.55
CA SER A 104 -64.24 61.57 -26.27
C SER A 104 -64.49 62.97 -25.71
N THR A 105 -63.61 63.50 -24.85
CA THR A 105 -63.70 64.89 -24.36
C THR A 105 -63.39 65.90 -25.46
N VAL A 106 -62.40 65.66 -26.35
CA VAL A 106 -62.18 66.48 -27.56
C VAL A 106 -63.45 66.51 -28.42
N LYS A 107 -64.08 65.36 -28.65
CA LYS A 107 -65.32 65.28 -29.44
C LYS A 107 -66.47 66.06 -28.79
N LEU A 108 -66.62 65.98 -27.48
CA LEU A 108 -67.63 66.75 -26.73
C LEU A 108 -67.33 68.25 -26.73
N ALA A 109 -66.07 68.64 -26.58
CA ALA A 109 -65.63 70.04 -26.66
C ALA A 109 -65.90 70.63 -28.05
N TYR A 110 -65.67 69.86 -29.11
CA TYR A 110 -65.98 70.26 -30.48
C TYR A 110 -67.49 70.44 -30.71
N ILE A 111 -68.34 69.58 -30.14
CA ILE A 111 -69.81 69.76 -30.19
C ILE A 111 -70.21 71.05 -29.46
N LYS A 112 -69.67 71.32 -28.26
CA LYS A 112 -69.92 72.58 -27.53
C LYS A 112 -69.46 73.81 -28.30
N LEU A 113 -68.33 73.71 -29.01
CA LEU A 113 -67.85 74.77 -29.91
C LEU A 113 -68.85 74.99 -31.06
N GLN A 114 -69.39 73.93 -31.68
CA GLN A 114 -70.44 74.05 -32.70
C GLN A 114 -71.73 74.68 -32.14
N GLU A 115 -72.17 74.28 -30.95
CA GLU A 115 -73.37 74.82 -30.28
C GLU A 115 -73.21 76.33 -29.96
N ALA A 116 -72.02 76.78 -29.57
CA ALA A 116 -71.73 78.19 -29.28
C ALA A 116 -71.88 79.13 -30.50
N HIS A 117 -71.96 78.60 -31.72
CA HIS A 117 -72.15 79.41 -32.92
C HIS A 117 -73.62 79.78 -33.20
N ILE A 118 -74.62 79.12 -32.58
CA ILE A 118 -76.04 79.33 -32.90
C ILE A 118 -76.93 79.32 -31.62
N PRO A 119 -77.52 80.46 -31.21
CA PRO A 119 -77.26 81.82 -31.71
C PRO A 119 -75.83 82.27 -31.35
N TYR A 120 -75.23 83.07 -32.23
CA TYR A 120 -73.83 83.50 -32.15
C TYR A 120 -73.51 84.22 -30.83
N ASP A 121 -72.57 83.68 -30.06
CA ASP A 121 -72.11 84.22 -28.79
C ASP A 121 -70.56 84.13 -28.71
N PRO A 122 -69.84 85.26 -28.80
CA PRO A 122 -68.37 85.24 -28.91
C PRO A 122 -67.68 84.73 -27.64
N ASP A 123 -68.23 85.01 -26.45
CA ASP A 123 -67.64 84.60 -25.17
C ASP A 123 -67.77 83.08 -25.00
N LYS A 124 -68.90 82.50 -25.42
CA LYS A 124 -69.07 81.04 -25.47
C LYS A 124 -68.15 80.36 -26.49
N ILE A 125 -67.89 81.00 -27.63
CA ILE A 125 -66.96 80.47 -28.65
C ILE A 125 -65.53 80.41 -28.10
N VAL A 126 -65.04 81.50 -27.47
CA VAL A 126 -63.70 81.53 -26.85
C VAL A 126 -63.58 80.48 -25.75
N ALA A 127 -64.56 80.41 -24.84
CA ALA A 127 -64.54 79.41 -23.76
C ALA A 127 -64.60 77.96 -24.26
N ALA A 128 -65.27 77.70 -25.40
CA ALA A 128 -65.29 76.37 -26.00
C ALA A 128 -63.98 76.03 -26.74
N ASP A 129 -63.35 77.02 -27.38
CA ASP A 129 -62.06 76.86 -28.06
C ASP A 129 -60.92 76.57 -27.06
N GLU A 130 -60.86 77.28 -25.93
CA GLU A 130 -59.91 76.98 -24.84
C GLU A 130 -60.03 75.54 -24.34
N VAL A 131 -61.26 75.00 -24.27
CA VAL A 131 -61.49 73.60 -23.92
C VAL A 131 -61.00 72.66 -25.05
N VAL A 132 -61.25 72.98 -26.32
CA VAL A 132 -60.73 72.17 -27.44
C VAL A 132 -59.20 72.15 -27.46
N VAL A 133 -58.55 73.32 -27.32
CA VAL A 133 -57.08 73.45 -27.29
C VAL A 133 -56.49 72.67 -26.12
N SER A 134 -57.00 72.85 -24.89
CA SER A 134 -56.48 72.13 -23.72
C SER A 134 -56.64 70.59 -23.84
N GLN A 135 -57.73 70.09 -24.42
CA GLN A 135 -57.88 68.65 -24.68
C GLN A 135 -56.96 68.14 -25.81
N LEU A 136 -56.65 68.97 -26.83
CA LEU A 136 -55.65 68.63 -27.85
C LEU A 136 -54.22 68.62 -27.28
N GLU A 137 -53.92 69.48 -26.30
CA GLU A 137 -52.64 69.48 -25.59
C GLU A 137 -52.46 68.22 -24.73
N THR A 138 -53.49 67.78 -24.00
CA THR A 138 -53.43 66.50 -23.25
C THR A 138 -53.27 65.30 -24.18
N LEU A 139 -53.97 65.28 -25.32
CA LEU A 139 -53.78 64.26 -26.36
C LEU A 139 -52.35 64.25 -26.91
N CYS A 140 -51.74 65.42 -27.10
CA CYS A 140 -50.33 65.54 -27.48
C CYS A 140 -49.37 65.07 -26.37
N ALA A 141 -49.69 65.29 -25.10
CA ALA A 141 -48.90 64.78 -23.98
C ALA A 141 -48.92 63.24 -23.94
N ILE A 142 -50.09 62.61 -24.06
CA ILE A 142 -50.26 61.15 -24.15
C ILE A 142 -49.43 60.58 -25.33
N LYS A 143 -49.53 61.21 -26.50
CA LYS A 143 -48.77 60.82 -27.70
C LYS A 143 -47.24 60.89 -27.52
N ARG A 144 -46.72 61.88 -26.79
CA ARG A 144 -45.28 61.99 -26.48
C ARG A 144 -44.84 60.91 -25.50
N ALA A 145 -45.58 60.73 -24.40
CA ALA A 145 -45.28 59.71 -23.38
C ALA A 145 -45.23 58.30 -23.96
N PHE A 146 -46.19 57.93 -24.81
CA PHE A 146 -46.21 56.63 -25.50
C PHE A 146 -44.97 56.40 -26.38
N LYS A 147 -44.55 57.40 -27.15
CA LYS A 147 -43.33 57.31 -27.99
C LYS A 147 -42.06 57.15 -27.15
N GLU A 148 -41.96 57.86 -26.02
CA GLU A 148 -40.81 57.78 -25.14
C GLU A 148 -40.73 56.42 -24.41
N LYS A 149 -41.89 55.85 -24.04
CA LYS A 149 -42.01 54.50 -23.47
C LYS A 149 -41.54 53.43 -24.46
N GLN A 150 -42.07 53.44 -25.69
CA GLN A 150 -41.66 52.57 -26.80
C GLN A 150 -40.13 52.60 -27.05
N LEU A 151 -39.53 53.81 -27.12
CA LEU A 151 -38.09 53.95 -27.33
C LEU A 151 -37.26 53.39 -26.16
N ARG A 152 -37.70 53.58 -24.91
CA ARG A 152 -37.02 53.00 -23.73
C ARG A 152 -37.10 51.47 -23.74
N GLU A 153 -38.26 50.91 -24.05
CA GLU A 153 -38.49 49.47 -24.10
C GLU A 153 -37.60 48.79 -25.15
N VAL A 154 -37.62 49.28 -26.40
CA VAL A 154 -36.75 48.77 -27.49
C VAL A 154 -35.26 48.85 -27.12
N ASN A 155 -34.82 49.96 -26.53
CA ASN A 155 -33.43 50.12 -26.09
C ASN A 155 -33.05 49.14 -24.97
N SER A 156 -33.95 48.89 -24.00
CA SER A 156 -33.70 47.91 -22.93
C SER A 156 -33.64 46.46 -23.44
N VAL A 157 -34.53 46.08 -24.36
CA VAL A 157 -34.54 44.74 -24.96
C VAL A 157 -33.29 44.54 -25.81
N SER A 158 -32.88 45.54 -26.60
CA SER A 158 -31.65 45.52 -27.39
C SER A 158 -30.40 45.34 -26.52
N ALA A 159 -30.28 46.10 -25.42
CA ALA A 159 -29.16 45.98 -24.49
C ALA A 159 -29.13 44.60 -23.78
N CYS A 160 -30.30 44.09 -23.36
CA CYS A 160 -30.42 42.76 -22.75
C CYS A 160 -30.01 41.65 -23.73
N LEU A 161 -30.45 41.74 -24.99
CA LEU A 161 -30.13 40.77 -26.03
C LEU A 161 -28.63 40.80 -26.39
N ALA A 162 -28.00 41.97 -26.41
CA ALA A 162 -26.55 42.09 -26.61
C ALA A 162 -25.73 41.43 -25.49
N LEU A 163 -26.15 41.60 -24.23
CA LEU A 163 -25.52 40.92 -23.08
C LEU A 163 -25.70 39.40 -23.15
N LEU A 164 -26.90 38.94 -23.48
CA LEU A 164 -27.21 37.51 -23.58
C LEU A 164 -26.42 36.82 -24.71
N LEU A 165 -26.26 37.48 -25.87
CA LEU A 165 -25.39 37.00 -26.95
C LEU A 165 -23.90 36.96 -26.54
N ALA A 166 -23.43 37.94 -25.78
CA ALA A 166 -22.05 37.96 -25.29
C ALA A 166 -21.79 36.80 -24.30
N GLU A 167 -22.74 36.52 -23.41
CA GLU A 167 -22.68 35.40 -22.47
C GLU A 167 -22.70 34.05 -23.20
N ILE A 168 -23.59 33.86 -24.19
CA ILE A 168 -23.62 32.66 -25.04
C ILE A 168 -22.26 32.43 -25.70
N GLN A 169 -21.64 33.46 -26.30
CA GLN A 169 -20.30 33.31 -26.91
C GLN A 169 -19.20 32.94 -25.90
N VAL A 170 -19.31 33.35 -24.64
CA VAL A 170 -18.36 32.93 -23.58
C VAL A 170 -18.58 31.46 -23.22
N GLN A 171 -19.83 31.04 -23.07
CA GLN A 171 -20.19 29.65 -22.77
C GLN A 171 -19.82 28.69 -23.91
N GLU A 172 -20.02 29.07 -25.18
CA GLU A 172 -19.58 28.30 -26.36
C GLU A 172 -18.06 28.08 -26.38
N ARG A 173 -17.27 29.13 -26.13
CA ARG A 173 -15.80 29.03 -26.05
C ARG A 173 -15.35 28.13 -24.89
N LEU A 174 -16.02 28.20 -23.75
CA LEU A 174 -15.75 27.32 -22.60
C LEU A 174 -16.09 25.85 -22.92
N LEU A 175 -17.20 25.61 -23.61
CA LEU A 175 -17.65 24.28 -24.01
C LEU A 175 -16.67 23.63 -25.00
N GLU A 176 -16.23 24.35 -26.04
CA GLU A 176 -15.21 23.83 -26.96
C GLU A 176 -13.85 23.59 -26.27
N LYS A 177 -13.46 24.45 -25.31
CA LYS A 177 -12.27 24.20 -24.48
C LYS A 177 -12.40 22.89 -23.68
N LEU A 178 -13.50 22.70 -22.96
CA LEU A 178 -13.75 21.47 -22.18
C LEU A 178 -13.78 20.23 -23.08
N LYS A 179 -14.43 20.32 -24.24
CA LYS A 179 -14.50 19.26 -25.26
C LYS A 179 -13.12 18.89 -25.82
N SER A 180 -12.21 19.85 -25.98
CA SER A 180 -10.81 19.60 -26.34
C SER A 180 -10.01 18.91 -25.22
N GLU A 181 -10.29 19.26 -23.95
CA GLU A 181 -9.65 18.66 -22.78
C GLU A 181 -10.12 17.22 -22.54
N VAL A 182 -11.41 16.95 -22.73
CA VAL A 182 -12.00 15.59 -22.69
C VAL A 182 -11.31 14.68 -23.72
N LYS A 183 -11.28 15.06 -25.00
CA LYS A 183 -10.58 14.31 -26.06
C LYS A 183 -9.11 14.03 -25.72
N THR A 184 -8.44 15.02 -25.13
CA THR A 184 -7.03 14.88 -24.70
C THR A 184 -6.87 13.89 -23.55
N LYS A 185 -7.81 13.86 -22.60
CA LYS A 185 -7.82 12.88 -21.48
C LYS A 185 -8.19 11.48 -21.97
N GLU A 186 -9.17 11.34 -22.85
CA GLU A 186 -9.56 10.07 -23.48
C GLU A 186 -8.37 9.42 -24.20
N ALA A 187 -7.62 10.18 -25.00
CA ALA A 187 -6.41 9.69 -25.67
C ALA A 187 -5.34 9.20 -24.67
N LYS A 188 -5.16 9.89 -23.54
CA LYS A 188 -4.26 9.45 -22.46
C LYS A 188 -4.74 8.16 -21.78
N VAL A 189 -6.05 8.05 -21.52
CA VAL A 189 -6.65 6.83 -20.94
C VAL A 189 -6.43 5.63 -21.86
N VAL A 190 -6.64 5.78 -23.18
CA VAL A 190 -6.40 4.70 -24.15
C VAL A 190 -4.93 4.29 -24.20
N ASN A 191 -3.98 5.24 -24.17
CA ASN A 191 -2.55 4.92 -24.14
C ASN A 191 -2.14 4.18 -22.85
N LEU A 192 -2.60 4.65 -21.68
CA LEU A 192 -2.31 3.98 -20.40
C LEU A 192 -2.89 2.56 -20.32
N HIS A 193 -4.07 2.32 -20.90
CA HIS A 193 -4.63 0.97 -20.98
C HIS A 193 -3.79 0.05 -21.89
N ARG A 194 -3.21 0.59 -22.97
CA ARG A 194 -2.30 -0.16 -23.84
C ARG A 194 -1.02 -0.55 -23.09
N GLU A 195 -0.36 0.43 -22.45
CA GLU A 195 0.85 0.19 -21.63
C GLU A 195 0.61 -0.85 -20.52
N LEU A 196 -0.58 -0.82 -19.90
CA LEU A 196 -0.96 -1.79 -18.87
C LEU A 196 -1.09 -3.22 -19.42
N GLU A 197 -1.75 -3.41 -20.57
CA GLU A 197 -1.85 -4.74 -21.20
C GLU A 197 -0.51 -5.23 -21.76
N ASP A 198 0.34 -4.34 -22.29
CA ASP A 198 1.70 -4.67 -22.73
C ASP A 198 2.56 -5.16 -21.55
N LEU A 199 2.57 -4.44 -20.43
CA LEU A 199 3.26 -4.83 -19.18
C LEU A 199 2.71 -6.14 -18.58
N LYS A 200 1.41 -6.41 -18.75
CA LYS A 200 0.74 -7.63 -18.28
C LYS A 200 1.09 -8.83 -19.16
N LEU A 201 1.21 -8.64 -20.47
CA LEU A 201 1.76 -9.63 -21.41
C LEU A 201 3.22 -9.95 -21.09
N GLU A 202 4.05 -8.94 -20.84
CA GLU A 202 5.46 -9.14 -20.47
C GLU A 202 5.60 -9.85 -19.11
N ASN A 203 4.85 -9.46 -18.08
CA ASN A 203 4.83 -10.17 -16.80
C ASN A 203 4.41 -11.64 -16.96
N LYS A 204 3.44 -11.93 -17.84
CA LYS A 204 3.05 -13.32 -18.15
C LYS A 204 4.21 -14.08 -18.81
N ARG A 205 4.88 -13.50 -19.81
CA ARG A 205 6.06 -14.08 -20.47
C ARG A 205 7.17 -14.39 -19.46
N LEU A 206 7.54 -13.42 -18.63
CA LEU A 206 8.57 -13.57 -17.60
C LEU A 206 8.19 -14.63 -16.55
N SER A 207 6.91 -14.72 -16.16
CA SER A 207 6.43 -15.77 -15.26
C SER A 207 6.54 -17.17 -15.88
N GLU A 208 6.26 -17.31 -17.18
CA GLU A 208 6.43 -18.57 -17.91
C GLU A 208 7.91 -18.95 -18.09
N GLU A 209 8.79 -17.99 -18.37
CA GLU A 209 10.25 -18.18 -18.42
C GLU A 209 10.81 -18.60 -17.05
N PHE A 210 10.37 -17.97 -15.97
CA PHE A 210 10.77 -18.34 -14.61
C PHE A 210 10.33 -19.76 -14.24
N LYS A 211 9.10 -20.15 -14.61
CA LYS A 211 8.60 -21.52 -14.43
C LYS A 211 9.40 -22.55 -15.23
N LYS A 212 9.76 -22.24 -16.49
CA LYS A 212 10.60 -23.11 -17.33
C LYS A 212 11.99 -23.31 -16.70
N ARG A 213 12.65 -22.21 -16.31
CA ARG A 213 13.96 -22.28 -15.63
C ARG A 213 13.89 -23.10 -14.35
N GLY A 214 12.89 -22.85 -13.49
CA GLY A 214 12.66 -23.65 -12.28
C GLY A 214 12.49 -25.16 -12.54
N MET A 215 11.84 -25.55 -13.65
CA MET A 215 11.75 -26.96 -14.06
C MET A 215 13.07 -27.53 -14.59
N GLU A 216 13.93 -26.71 -15.18
CA GLU A 216 15.28 -27.11 -15.61
C GLU A 216 16.22 -27.30 -14.42
N CYS A 217 16.11 -26.47 -13.37
CA CYS A 217 16.79 -26.70 -12.09
C CYS A 217 16.39 -28.06 -11.47
N ILE A 218 15.08 -28.36 -11.45
CA ILE A 218 14.51 -29.60 -10.88
C ILE A 218 15.08 -30.86 -11.58
N LYS A 219 15.30 -30.79 -12.90
CA LYS A 219 15.87 -31.93 -13.68
C LYS A 219 17.33 -32.25 -13.35
N THR A 220 18.02 -31.41 -12.58
CA THR A 220 19.50 -31.44 -12.45
C THR A 220 19.99 -31.65 -11.00
N VAL A 221 19.10 -31.93 -10.04
CA VAL A 221 19.51 -32.32 -8.67
C VAL A 221 19.84 -33.81 -8.63
N ASN A 222 21.09 -34.15 -8.98
CA ASN A 222 21.62 -35.51 -8.80
C ASN A 222 21.76 -35.84 -7.30
N VAL A 223 21.70 -37.14 -6.96
CA VAL A 223 21.90 -37.63 -5.59
C VAL A 223 23.25 -37.18 -5.01
N SER A 224 24.29 -37.10 -5.85
CA SER A 224 25.61 -36.60 -5.46
C SER A 224 25.58 -35.12 -5.03
N SER A 225 24.86 -34.25 -5.75
CA SER A 225 24.75 -32.84 -5.38
C SER A 225 23.92 -32.64 -4.12
N PHE A 226 22.93 -33.51 -3.85
CA PHE A 226 22.23 -33.52 -2.57
C PHE A 226 23.16 -33.93 -1.41
N GLU A 227 23.99 -34.97 -1.58
CA GLU A 227 24.97 -35.38 -0.56
C GLU A 227 26.01 -34.28 -0.27
N GLU A 228 26.48 -33.57 -1.31
CA GLU A 228 27.35 -32.40 -1.17
C GLU A 228 26.68 -31.26 -0.37
N ILE A 229 25.40 -31.00 -0.60
CA ILE A 229 24.64 -30.00 0.18
C ILE A 229 24.48 -30.44 1.64
N VAL A 230 24.21 -31.72 1.93
CA VAL A 230 24.16 -32.24 3.32
C VAL A 230 25.52 -32.07 4.01
N LYS A 231 26.64 -32.36 3.32
CA LYS A 231 27.99 -32.11 3.83
C LYS A 231 28.26 -30.61 4.05
N ALA A 232 27.79 -29.75 3.17
CA ALA A 232 27.88 -28.30 3.32
C ALA A 232 27.07 -27.78 4.52
N VAL A 233 25.88 -28.34 4.78
CA VAL A 233 25.10 -28.05 6.01
C VAL A 233 25.87 -28.48 7.26
N SER A 234 26.40 -29.72 7.30
CA SER A 234 27.22 -30.21 8.42
C SER A 234 28.39 -29.25 8.72
N LYS A 235 29.16 -28.90 7.68
CA LYS A 235 30.28 -27.95 7.78
C LYS A 235 29.83 -26.57 8.26
N ALA A 236 28.77 -26.02 7.70
CA ALA A 236 28.30 -24.68 8.06
C ALA A 236 27.71 -24.63 9.47
N THR A 237 27.09 -25.71 9.95
CA THR A 237 26.68 -25.87 11.35
C THR A 237 27.89 -25.88 12.29
N HIS A 238 28.94 -26.64 11.95
CA HIS A 238 30.21 -26.63 12.70
C HIS A 238 30.89 -25.25 12.69
N ASP A 239 30.91 -24.56 11.53
CA ASP A 239 31.49 -23.23 11.41
C ASP A 239 30.70 -22.15 12.19
N PHE A 240 29.37 -22.27 12.29
CA PHE A 240 28.55 -21.40 13.15
C PHE A 240 28.63 -21.75 14.64
N ALA A 241 28.87 -23.01 14.99
CA ALA A 241 29.10 -23.41 16.39
C ALA A 241 30.33 -22.71 17.00
N LYS A 242 31.36 -22.39 16.19
CA LYS A 242 32.57 -21.67 16.64
C LYS A 242 32.28 -20.31 17.28
N PRO A 243 31.66 -19.32 16.59
CA PRO A 243 31.34 -18.03 17.20
C PRO A 243 30.28 -18.14 18.31
N LEU A 244 29.36 -19.10 18.24
CA LEU A 244 28.41 -19.34 19.35
C LEU A 244 29.14 -19.75 20.64
N ILE A 245 30.01 -20.77 20.56
CA ILE A 245 30.82 -21.23 21.70
C ILE A 245 31.81 -20.14 22.16
N ALA A 246 32.33 -19.32 21.25
CA ALA A 246 33.19 -18.20 21.60
C ALA A 246 32.45 -17.14 22.43
N LEU A 247 31.23 -16.76 22.04
CA LEU A 247 30.39 -15.84 22.82
C LEU A 247 30.05 -16.44 24.19
N MET A 248 29.64 -17.70 24.26
CA MET A 248 29.40 -18.40 25.54
C MET A 248 30.62 -18.31 26.49
N LYS A 249 31.84 -18.51 25.98
CA LYS A 249 33.07 -18.36 26.78
C LYS A 249 33.30 -16.93 27.27
N VAL A 250 33.16 -15.94 26.39
CA VAL A 250 33.34 -14.52 26.73
C VAL A 250 32.30 -14.06 27.76
N SER A 251 31.08 -14.57 27.66
CA SER A 251 29.99 -14.35 28.62
C SER A 251 30.10 -15.20 29.90
N GLY A 252 31.21 -15.90 30.14
CA GLY A 252 31.47 -16.63 31.38
C GLY A 252 30.66 -17.92 31.57
N TRP A 253 30.17 -18.56 30.51
CA TRP A 253 29.32 -19.75 30.62
C TRP A 253 30.09 -21.01 31.05
N ASP A 254 29.48 -21.73 32.00
CA ASP A 254 29.62 -23.17 32.23
C ASP A 254 29.47 -24.02 30.95
N LEU A 255 30.51 -24.21 30.12
CA LEU A 255 30.41 -25.06 28.92
C LEU A 255 30.13 -26.54 29.23
N ASP A 256 30.62 -27.06 30.37
CA ASP A 256 30.33 -28.42 30.82
C ASP A 256 28.86 -28.52 31.27
N HIS A 257 28.39 -27.55 32.06
CA HIS A 257 26.98 -27.45 32.45
C HIS A 257 26.03 -27.26 31.25
N ALA A 258 26.36 -26.36 30.33
CA ALA A 258 25.55 -26.06 29.15
C ALA A 258 25.45 -27.25 28.19
N ALA A 259 26.54 -27.99 27.98
CA ALA A 259 26.49 -29.23 27.19
C ALA A 259 25.60 -30.29 27.85
N ASN A 260 25.65 -30.43 29.18
CA ASN A 260 24.79 -31.36 29.93
C ASN A 260 23.31 -30.90 29.97
N ALA A 261 23.04 -29.60 29.87
CA ALA A 261 21.68 -29.06 29.74
C ALA A 261 21.05 -29.35 28.37
N ILE A 262 21.86 -29.50 27.32
CA ILE A 262 21.41 -29.92 25.97
C ILE A 262 21.28 -31.44 25.90
N GLU A 263 22.36 -32.17 26.24
CA GLU A 263 22.42 -33.63 26.21
C GLU A 263 22.84 -34.18 27.57
N ASN A 264 21.83 -34.52 28.38
CA ASN A 264 21.99 -34.89 29.78
C ASN A 264 22.72 -36.24 29.97
N LYS A 265 23.62 -36.33 30.94
CA LYS A 265 24.36 -37.55 31.34
C LYS A 265 25.27 -38.16 30.26
N VAL A 266 25.68 -37.39 29.24
CA VAL A 266 26.61 -37.91 28.21
C VAL A 266 28.04 -37.97 28.73
N VAL A 267 28.69 -39.13 28.59
CA VAL A 267 30.12 -39.32 28.88
C VAL A 267 30.94 -39.10 27.60
N TYR A 268 31.45 -37.88 27.43
CA TYR A 268 32.28 -37.51 26.28
C TYR A 268 33.67 -38.16 26.34
N ALA A 269 34.13 -38.75 25.23
CA ALA A 269 35.45 -39.37 25.13
C ALA A 269 36.62 -38.39 25.30
N LYS A 270 36.44 -37.11 24.91
CA LYS A 270 37.40 -36.02 25.14
C LYS A 270 36.65 -34.78 25.62
N ARG A 271 37.29 -33.93 26.43
CA ARG A 271 36.70 -32.65 26.89
C ARG A 271 36.28 -31.74 25.72
N SER A 272 37.01 -31.78 24.61
CA SER A 272 36.72 -31.05 23.36
C SER A 272 35.43 -31.50 22.65
N HIS A 273 35.00 -32.76 22.83
CA HIS A 273 33.85 -33.33 22.12
C HIS A 273 32.51 -32.70 22.54
N LYS A 274 32.47 -31.89 23.61
CA LYS A 274 31.26 -31.11 23.99
C LYS A 274 30.78 -30.16 22.89
N LYS A 275 31.67 -29.78 21.95
CA LYS A 275 31.29 -29.02 20.74
C LYS A 275 30.14 -29.68 19.96
N TYR A 276 30.12 -31.02 19.91
CA TYR A 276 29.10 -31.78 19.17
C TYR A 276 27.70 -31.65 19.78
N ALA A 277 27.56 -31.38 21.09
CA ALA A 277 26.25 -31.11 21.70
C ALA A 277 25.69 -29.74 21.25
N PHE A 278 26.56 -28.74 21.10
CA PHE A 278 26.16 -27.44 20.55
C PHE A 278 25.83 -27.55 19.06
N GLU A 279 26.59 -28.32 18.28
CA GLU A 279 26.27 -28.63 16.88
C GLU A 279 24.91 -29.36 16.75
N ALA A 280 24.65 -30.37 17.60
CA ALA A 280 23.38 -31.08 17.67
C ALA A 280 22.20 -30.16 18.05
N TYR A 281 22.40 -29.24 19.00
CA TYR A 281 21.41 -28.20 19.33
C TYR A 281 21.11 -27.31 18.12
N ILE A 282 22.14 -26.80 17.45
CA ILE A 282 22.00 -25.94 16.28
C ILE A 282 21.23 -26.69 15.18
N ALA A 283 21.66 -27.91 14.83
CA ALA A 283 20.98 -28.73 13.84
C ALA A 283 19.51 -28.99 14.23
N ARG A 284 19.23 -29.39 15.48
CA ARG A 284 17.85 -29.62 15.96
C ARG A 284 16.95 -28.39 15.80
N ARG A 285 17.47 -27.17 16.04
CA ARG A 285 16.75 -25.91 15.82
C ARG A 285 16.61 -25.56 14.34
N MET A 286 17.64 -25.80 13.53
CA MET A 286 17.62 -25.52 12.10
C MET A 286 16.70 -26.48 11.32
N PHE A 287 16.65 -27.76 11.69
CA PHE A 287 15.76 -28.78 11.11
C PHE A 287 14.37 -28.84 11.78
N HIS A 288 14.09 -28.02 12.80
CA HIS A 288 12.76 -27.96 13.41
C HIS A 288 11.71 -27.45 12.41
N GLY A 289 10.67 -28.25 12.16
CA GLY A 289 9.65 -27.95 11.15
C GLY A 289 10.21 -27.92 9.73
N PHE A 290 11.15 -28.81 9.41
CA PHE A 290 11.64 -28.99 8.05
C PHE A 290 10.55 -29.69 7.21
N SER A 291 10.11 -29.03 6.14
CA SER A 291 9.06 -29.50 5.24
C SER A 291 9.36 -29.09 3.80
N SER A 292 8.74 -29.76 2.83
CA SER A 292 8.83 -29.33 1.43
C SER A 292 8.34 -27.89 1.28
N GLN A 293 9.17 -27.02 0.71
CA GLN A 293 8.87 -25.64 0.38
C GLN A 293 9.60 -25.30 -0.92
N SER A 294 8.87 -24.79 -1.91
CA SER A 294 9.46 -24.26 -3.14
C SER A 294 10.33 -23.05 -2.80
N CYS A 295 11.60 -23.08 -3.21
CA CYS A 295 12.62 -22.14 -2.81
C CYS A 295 13.47 -21.75 -4.03
N ASP A 296 13.75 -20.45 -4.20
CA ASP A 296 14.78 -19.97 -5.12
C ASP A 296 16.16 -20.33 -4.55
N THR A 297 16.70 -21.47 -5.00
CA THR A 297 18.01 -21.96 -4.57
C THR A 297 19.16 -21.32 -5.37
N GLU A 298 18.96 -20.94 -6.64
CA GLU A 298 20.03 -20.50 -7.53
C GLU A 298 20.61 -19.14 -7.13
N ARG A 299 19.75 -18.14 -6.88
CA ARG A 299 20.21 -16.80 -6.47
C ARG A 299 20.95 -16.85 -5.14
N ILE A 300 20.55 -17.75 -4.24
CA ILE A 300 21.16 -17.89 -2.91
C ILE A 300 22.41 -18.81 -2.95
N MET A 301 22.49 -19.76 -3.88
CA MET A 301 23.68 -20.60 -4.09
C MET A 301 24.88 -19.84 -4.65
N THR A 302 24.67 -18.79 -5.45
CA THR A 302 25.72 -18.13 -6.24
C THR A 302 26.39 -16.92 -5.57
N LEU A 303 25.83 -16.39 -4.49
CA LEU A 303 26.34 -15.16 -3.85
C LEU A 303 27.53 -15.40 -2.90
N ASP A 304 28.45 -14.44 -2.84
CA ASP A 304 29.55 -14.44 -1.85
C ASP A 304 29.05 -14.26 -0.42
N ASP A 305 28.06 -13.38 -0.22
CA ASP A 305 27.54 -13.05 1.09
C ASP A 305 26.00 -13.04 1.15
N PRO A 306 25.37 -14.07 1.74
CA PRO A 306 23.92 -14.24 1.69
C PRO A 306 23.13 -13.22 2.52
N ILE A 307 23.79 -12.42 3.37
CA ILE A 307 23.11 -11.34 4.11
C ILE A 307 22.67 -10.21 3.18
N ASN A 308 23.32 -10.01 2.02
CA ASN A 308 22.94 -8.95 1.07
C ASN A 308 21.52 -9.17 0.53
N VAL A 309 21.14 -10.42 0.25
CA VAL A 309 19.76 -10.79 -0.14
C VAL A 309 18.74 -10.34 0.91
N LEU A 310 19.08 -10.45 2.19
CA LEU A 310 18.21 -10.10 3.30
C LEU A 310 18.05 -8.59 3.50
N ILE A 311 18.97 -7.81 2.93
CA ILE A 311 18.95 -6.33 2.95
C ILE A 311 18.26 -5.81 1.68
N GLU A 312 18.52 -6.43 0.53
CA GLU A 312 17.84 -6.16 -0.75
C GLU A 312 16.34 -6.46 -0.68
N ASP A 313 15.96 -7.63 -0.13
CA ASP A 313 14.57 -8.03 0.05
C ASP A 313 14.32 -8.66 1.45
N PRO A 314 14.01 -7.82 2.46
CA PRO A 314 13.65 -8.26 3.80
C PRO A 314 12.31 -9.03 3.89
N GLN A 315 11.52 -9.08 2.81
CA GLN A 315 10.24 -9.82 2.74
C GLN A 315 10.34 -11.12 1.93
N SER A 316 11.51 -11.43 1.39
CA SER A 316 11.80 -12.71 0.74
C SER A 316 11.49 -13.91 1.65
N GLU A 317 11.17 -15.05 1.05
CA GLU A 317 10.95 -16.29 1.82
C GLU A 317 12.21 -16.73 2.58
N PHE A 318 13.40 -16.42 2.06
CA PHE A 318 14.66 -16.63 2.76
C PHE A 318 14.84 -15.70 3.97
N ALA A 319 14.41 -14.43 3.89
CA ALA A 319 14.37 -13.51 5.02
C ALA A 319 13.42 -13.99 6.13
N LYS A 320 12.19 -14.40 5.74
CA LYS A 320 11.21 -15.01 6.67
C LYS A 320 11.76 -16.29 7.32
N PHE A 321 12.44 -17.15 6.55
CA PHE A 321 13.14 -18.33 7.06
C PHE A 321 14.24 -17.95 8.07
N CYS A 322 15.14 -17.03 7.71
CA CYS A 322 16.22 -16.57 8.58
C CYS A 322 15.68 -15.98 9.88
N ARG A 323 14.63 -15.15 9.81
CA ARG A 323 13.90 -14.60 10.98
C ARG A 323 13.36 -15.71 11.87
N LYS A 324 12.58 -16.65 11.31
CA LYS A 324 11.99 -17.78 12.06
C LYS A 324 13.07 -18.65 12.72
N LYS A 325 14.12 -19.02 11.99
CA LYS A 325 15.17 -19.92 12.49
C LYS A 325 16.07 -19.23 13.51
N TYR A 326 16.41 -17.95 13.33
CA TYR A 326 17.18 -17.19 14.32
C TYR A 326 16.44 -17.10 15.66
N LEU A 327 15.15 -16.72 15.64
CA LEU A 327 14.33 -16.56 16.85
C LEU A 327 14.08 -17.89 17.60
N LEU A 328 14.20 -19.03 16.91
CA LEU A 328 14.14 -20.38 17.48
C LEU A 328 15.50 -20.86 18.01
N LEU A 329 16.58 -20.49 17.34
CA LEU A 329 17.95 -20.91 17.65
C LEU A 329 18.56 -20.08 18.79
N ILE A 330 18.32 -18.77 18.81
CA ILE A 330 18.86 -17.83 19.79
C ILE A 330 17.76 -17.42 20.76
N HIS A 331 17.82 -17.98 21.96
CA HIS A 331 16.94 -17.65 23.09
C HIS A 331 17.23 -16.22 23.59
N PRO A 332 16.23 -15.45 24.07
CA PRO A 332 16.45 -14.09 24.60
C PRO A 332 17.59 -14.00 25.63
N TRP A 333 17.65 -14.95 26.57
CA TRP A 333 18.73 -15.01 27.57
C TRP A 333 20.14 -15.19 26.98
N MET A 334 20.26 -15.86 25.83
CA MET A 334 21.54 -15.94 25.10
C MET A 334 21.93 -14.57 24.55
N GLU A 335 20.99 -13.80 23.97
CA GLU A 335 21.31 -12.44 23.51
C GLU A 335 21.71 -11.52 24.66
N THR A 336 20.95 -11.52 25.76
CA THR A 336 21.28 -10.70 26.93
C THR A 336 22.65 -11.06 27.49
N SER A 337 23.04 -12.34 27.45
CA SER A 337 24.35 -12.79 27.92
C SER A 337 25.48 -12.48 26.93
N PHE A 338 25.25 -12.59 25.61
CA PHE A 338 26.26 -12.39 24.56
C PHE A 338 26.47 -10.92 24.18
N PHE A 339 25.43 -10.09 24.28
CA PHE A 339 25.40 -8.71 23.77
C PHE A 339 25.01 -7.67 24.84
N GLY A 340 24.55 -8.10 26.02
CA GLY A 340 24.06 -7.20 27.09
C GLY A 340 22.64 -6.67 26.89
N ASN A 341 22.01 -6.93 25.74
CA ASN A 341 20.66 -6.47 25.40
C ASN A 341 19.91 -7.53 24.55
N THR A 342 18.71 -7.19 24.05
CA THR A 342 17.94 -8.01 23.12
C THR A 342 17.61 -7.26 21.83
N ASP A 343 18.45 -6.30 21.44
CA ASP A 343 18.19 -5.42 20.29
C ASP A 343 18.25 -6.19 18.97
N HIS A 344 19.15 -7.19 18.89
CA HIS A 344 19.18 -8.16 17.80
C HIS A 344 17.82 -8.86 17.61
N ARG A 345 17.24 -9.42 18.69
CA ARG A 345 15.92 -10.04 18.65
C ARG A 345 14.85 -9.06 18.21
N THR A 346 14.85 -7.83 18.71
CA THR A 346 13.88 -6.80 18.31
C THR A 346 13.99 -6.48 16.82
N PHE A 347 15.21 -6.28 16.31
CA PHE A 347 15.49 -6.01 14.89
C PHE A 347 15.00 -7.15 13.99
N VAL A 348 15.35 -8.39 14.32
CA VAL A 348 14.90 -9.60 13.62
C VAL A 348 13.38 -9.81 13.75
N THR A 349 12.80 -9.48 14.90
CA THR A 349 11.34 -9.54 15.10
C THR A 349 10.61 -8.53 14.22
N ASN A 350 11.21 -7.37 13.94
CA ASN A 350 10.65 -6.37 13.02
C ASN A 350 10.87 -6.70 11.53
N GLY A 351 11.49 -7.84 11.19
CA GLY A 351 11.77 -8.23 9.81
C GLY A 351 13.02 -7.59 9.22
N LEU A 352 13.89 -7.03 10.07
CA LEU A 352 15.18 -6.47 9.67
C LEU A 352 16.33 -7.41 10.06
N HIS A 353 17.45 -7.35 9.34
CA HIS A 353 18.55 -8.32 9.49
C HIS A 353 19.84 -7.64 9.98
N PRO A 354 20.33 -7.92 11.21
CA PRO A 354 21.48 -7.21 11.78
C PRO A 354 22.76 -7.45 10.99
N TYR A 355 23.46 -6.38 10.58
CA TYR A 355 24.76 -6.49 9.90
C TYR A 355 25.91 -6.69 10.90
N THR A 356 25.87 -7.76 11.69
CA THR A 356 26.90 -8.11 12.69
C THR A 356 27.63 -9.40 12.33
N PRO A 357 28.91 -9.58 12.75
CA PRO A 357 29.67 -10.80 12.42
C PRO A 357 28.98 -12.09 12.85
N PHE A 358 28.33 -12.09 14.02
CA PHE A 358 27.57 -13.23 14.52
C PHE A 358 26.34 -13.53 13.65
N TYR A 359 25.54 -12.52 13.31
CA TYR A 359 24.36 -12.72 12.47
C TYR A 359 24.76 -13.13 11.05
N ARG A 360 25.81 -12.54 10.47
CA ARG A 360 26.38 -12.93 9.17
C ARG A 360 26.84 -14.40 9.16
N ALA A 361 27.46 -14.88 10.24
CA ALA A 361 27.79 -16.29 10.41
C ALA A 361 26.54 -17.18 10.48
N PHE A 362 25.50 -16.75 11.21
CA PHE A 362 24.20 -17.44 11.22
C PHE A 362 23.58 -17.54 9.81
N VAL A 363 23.54 -16.44 9.06
CA VAL A 363 22.94 -16.42 7.69
C VAL A 363 23.72 -17.32 6.73
N ARG A 364 25.05 -17.39 6.86
CA ARG A 364 25.90 -18.32 6.07
C ARG A 364 25.55 -19.78 6.34
N MET A 365 25.18 -20.15 7.56
CA MET A 365 24.65 -21.49 7.86
C MET A 365 23.21 -21.65 7.38
N ALA A 366 22.35 -20.65 7.63
CA ALA A 366 20.94 -20.69 7.24
C ALA A 366 20.75 -20.88 5.73
N ARG A 367 21.62 -20.27 4.90
CA ARG A 367 21.74 -20.49 3.45
C ARG A 367 21.76 -21.98 3.09
N TRP A 368 22.63 -22.77 3.70
CA TRP A 368 22.78 -24.18 3.33
C TRP A 368 21.56 -25.02 3.73
N VAL A 369 20.94 -24.72 4.88
CA VAL A 369 19.71 -25.41 5.32
C VAL A 369 18.53 -25.04 4.43
N TRP A 370 18.45 -23.77 3.99
CA TRP A 370 17.45 -23.28 3.03
C TRP A 370 17.61 -23.93 1.66
N ILE A 371 18.85 -23.98 1.13
CA ILE A 371 19.19 -24.70 -0.10
C ILE A 371 18.79 -26.17 0.00
N LEU A 372 19.10 -26.85 1.11
CA LEU A 372 18.72 -28.24 1.35
C LEU A 372 17.20 -28.43 1.38
N GLN A 373 16.44 -27.48 1.91
CA GLN A 373 14.97 -27.52 1.91
C GLN A 373 14.39 -27.35 0.49
N GLY A 374 15.01 -26.50 -0.33
CA GLY A 374 14.67 -26.36 -1.74
C GLY A 374 14.96 -27.63 -2.54
N THR A 375 16.17 -28.20 -2.43
CA THR A 375 16.53 -29.43 -3.15
C THR A 375 15.74 -30.65 -2.66
N TYR A 376 15.45 -30.75 -1.36
CA TYR A 376 14.54 -31.76 -0.79
C TYR A 376 13.15 -31.74 -1.43
N SER A 377 12.68 -30.56 -1.83
CA SER A 377 11.38 -30.37 -2.49
C SER A 377 11.41 -30.65 -4.00
N ALA A 378 12.59 -30.52 -4.62
CA ALA A 378 12.80 -30.71 -6.06
C ALA A 378 13.20 -32.13 -6.45
N THR A 379 13.84 -32.89 -5.54
CA THR A 379 14.43 -34.20 -5.86
C THR A 379 13.36 -35.26 -6.09
N ILE A 380 13.52 -36.01 -7.19
CA ILE A 380 12.72 -37.19 -7.55
C ILE A 380 13.70 -38.37 -7.70
N PRO A 381 13.52 -39.51 -7.00
CA PRO A 381 12.42 -39.86 -6.10
C PRO A 381 12.40 -39.00 -4.82
N LYS A 382 11.22 -38.96 -4.18
CA LYS A 382 10.99 -38.16 -2.96
C LYS A 382 12.00 -38.51 -1.87
N VAL A 383 12.60 -37.49 -1.28
CA VAL A 383 13.52 -37.64 -0.15
C VAL A 383 12.74 -37.89 1.14
N GLU A 384 13.22 -38.83 1.95
CA GLU A 384 12.73 -39.07 3.32
C GLU A 384 13.82 -38.69 4.33
N ILE A 385 13.44 -38.12 5.46
CA ILE A 385 14.36 -37.77 6.55
C ILE A 385 14.17 -38.77 7.68
N PHE A 386 15.28 -39.34 8.17
CA PHE A 386 15.27 -40.22 9.34
C PHE A 386 16.12 -39.65 10.47
N TYR A 387 15.69 -39.97 11.69
CA TYR A 387 16.31 -39.55 12.94
C TYR A 387 16.83 -40.78 13.68
N VAL A 388 17.87 -40.62 14.48
CA VAL A 388 18.47 -41.71 15.26
C VAL A 388 18.25 -41.45 16.75
N ASP A 389 17.60 -42.39 17.42
CA ASP A 389 17.29 -42.29 18.84
C ASP A 389 18.50 -42.60 19.72
N ARG A 390 18.57 -41.90 20.87
CA ARG A 390 19.56 -42.16 21.91
C ARG A 390 19.41 -43.57 22.47
N GLY A 391 20.55 -44.24 22.69
CA GLY A 391 20.63 -45.60 23.20
C GLY A 391 20.60 -46.68 22.11
N SER A 392 20.32 -46.31 20.86
CA SER A 392 20.41 -47.20 19.69
C SER A 392 21.82 -47.75 19.53
N ASP A 393 21.92 -49.00 19.06
CA ASP A 393 23.21 -49.60 18.71
C ASP A 393 23.74 -48.98 17.39
N PHE A 394 25.03 -48.69 17.33
CA PHE A 394 25.64 -48.06 16.15
C PHE A 394 25.64 -49.00 14.94
N SER A 395 25.23 -48.48 13.78
CA SER A 395 25.27 -49.21 12.52
C SER A 395 25.86 -48.36 11.38
N GLY A 396 27.07 -48.71 10.95
CA GLY A 396 27.82 -47.96 9.94
C GLY A 396 27.21 -47.94 8.53
N SER A 397 26.13 -48.69 8.28
CA SER A 397 25.39 -48.68 7.02
C SER A 397 24.50 -47.43 6.85
N TYR A 398 23.92 -46.92 7.95
CA TYR A 398 23.04 -45.75 7.95
C TYR A 398 23.45 -44.63 8.92
N MET A 399 24.48 -44.86 9.74
CA MET A 399 25.08 -43.88 10.64
C MET A 399 26.53 -43.57 10.26
N GLU A 400 26.96 -42.33 10.49
CA GLU A 400 28.36 -41.91 10.45
C GLU A 400 28.77 -41.38 11.83
N CYS A 401 29.92 -41.82 12.33
CA CYS A 401 30.49 -41.28 13.56
C CYS A 401 31.41 -40.07 13.24
N VAL A 402 31.47 -39.10 14.17
CA VAL A 402 32.36 -37.95 14.08
C VAL A 402 33.83 -38.36 13.86
N GLU A 403 34.57 -37.56 13.07
CA GLU A 403 35.92 -37.92 12.61
C GLU A 403 36.89 -38.26 13.73
N GLU A 404 36.83 -37.52 14.84
CA GLU A 404 37.65 -37.74 16.04
C GLU A 404 37.40 -39.07 16.78
N LEU A 405 36.41 -39.85 16.33
CA LEU A 405 36.05 -41.20 16.82
C LEU A 405 36.02 -42.25 15.69
N LYS A 406 36.37 -41.90 14.44
CA LYS A 406 36.31 -42.84 13.30
C LYS A 406 37.26 -44.02 13.49
N ASP A 407 38.48 -43.80 13.99
CA ASP A 407 39.45 -44.89 14.22
C ASP A 407 38.94 -45.92 15.24
N ASP A 408 38.37 -45.45 16.36
CA ASP A 408 37.77 -46.31 17.39
C ASP A 408 36.53 -47.06 16.88
N ALA A 409 35.71 -46.41 16.05
CA ALA A 409 34.50 -47.01 15.45
C ALA A 409 34.82 -47.99 14.30
N PHE A 410 35.88 -47.76 13.53
CA PHE A 410 36.28 -48.64 12.43
C PHE A 410 36.77 -50.00 12.94
N MET A 411 37.41 -50.01 14.12
CA MET A 411 37.77 -51.24 14.84
C MET A 411 36.56 -52.06 15.31
N VAL A 412 35.34 -51.48 15.31
CA VAL A 412 34.11 -52.16 15.73
C VAL A 412 33.35 -52.83 14.60
N SER A 413 33.49 -52.38 13.35
CA SER A 413 33.01 -53.13 12.18
C SER A 413 33.67 -54.53 12.04
N ARG A 414 34.71 -54.80 12.83
CA ARG A 414 35.37 -56.11 13.00
C ARG A 414 34.90 -56.94 14.21
N GLY A 415 33.91 -56.47 14.99
CA GLY A 415 33.15 -57.28 15.95
C GLY A 415 33.51 -57.14 17.44
N ASP A 416 34.44 -56.26 17.83
CA ASP A 416 35.08 -56.32 19.16
C ASP A 416 34.42 -55.48 20.29
N LYS A 417 33.63 -54.44 19.99
CA LYS A 417 33.03 -53.56 21.03
C LYS A 417 31.64 -53.08 20.60
N ARG A 418 30.65 -53.05 21.53
CA ARG A 418 29.36 -52.38 21.27
C ARG A 418 29.48 -50.89 21.56
N PHE A 419 29.13 -50.06 20.57
CA PHE A 419 28.92 -48.62 20.73
C PHE A 419 27.42 -48.31 20.73
N LYS A 420 27.01 -47.39 21.60
CA LYS A 420 25.65 -46.82 21.61
C LYS A 420 25.68 -45.36 21.19
N VAL A 421 24.62 -44.94 20.52
CA VAL A 421 24.39 -43.53 20.17
C VAL A 421 24.01 -42.76 21.43
N GLU A 422 24.77 -41.73 21.77
CA GLU A 422 24.39 -40.79 22.85
C GLU A 422 23.44 -39.73 22.34
N PHE A 423 23.69 -39.19 21.15
CA PHE A 423 22.78 -38.25 20.49
C PHE A 423 23.08 -38.16 18.98
N MET A 424 22.04 -37.78 18.23
CA MET A 424 22.14 -37.42 16.83
C MET A 424 22.63 -35.97 16.68
N ILE A 425 23.65 -35.75 15.86
CA ILE A 425 24.16 -34.43 15.48
C ILE A 425 23.39 -33.90 14.26
N LEU A 426 23.25 -34.72 13.22
CA LEU A 426 22.57 -34.37 11.97
C LEU A 426 21.65 -35.52 11.52
N PRO A 427 20.40 -35.25 11.08
CA PRO A 427 19.54 -36.29 10.53
C PRO A 427 20.14 -36.92 9.27
N GLY A 428 19.70 -38.14 8.97
CA GLY A 428 20.03 -38.82 7.72
C GLY A 428 18.91 -38.67 6.69
N PHE A 429 19.23 -38.99 5.44
CA PHE A 429 18.31 -38.82 4.30
C PHE A 429 18.29 -40.08 3.44
N ARG A 430 17.11 -40.46 2.96
CA ARG A 430 16.91 -41.55 2.00
C ARG A 430 16.38 -40.98 0.69
N ILE A 431 16.98 -41.36 -0.43
CA ILE A 431 16.61 -40.93 -1.77
C ILE A 431 16.44 -42.18 -2.65
N GLY A 432 15.22 -42.71 -2.68
CA GLY A 432 14.95 -44.05 -3.22
C GLY A 432 15.74 -45.12 -2.48
N ASP A 433 16.68 -45.76 -3.18
CA ASP A 433 17.57 -46.78 -2.62
C ASP A 433 18.91 -46.22 -2.11
N THR A 434 19.22 -44.95 -2.37
CA THR A 434 20.45 -44.32 -1.86
C THR A 434 20.22 -43.75 -0.46
N LEU A 435 21.20 -43.93 0.42
CA LEU A 435 21.11 -43.56 1.83
C LEU A 435 22.28 -42.66 2.25
N ILE A 436 21.95 -41.44 2.68
CA ILE A 436 22.89 -40.48 3.25
C ILE A 436 22.82 -40.64 4.77
N ARG A 437 23.97 -40.98 5.37
CA ARG A 437 24.05 -41.42 6.76
C ARG A 437 23.79 -40.28 7.74
N SER A 438 23.11 -40.59 8.85
CA SER A 438 22.94 -39.66 9.96
C SER A 438 24.24 -39.52 10.75
N GLN A 439 24.65 -38.29 11.08
CA GLN A 439 25.83 -38.05 11.90
C GLN A 439 25.48 -38.19 13.39
N VAL A 440 26.20 -39.06 14.09
CA VAL A 440 25.92 -39.42 15.49
C VAL A 440 27.15 -39.31 16.39
N TYR A 441 26.93 -38.98 17.65
CA TYR A 441 27.94 -39.09 18.70
C TYR A 441 27.79 -40.42 19.45
N LEU A 442 28.90 -41.12 19.67
CA LEU A 442 28.91 -42.47 20.26
C LEU A 442 29.59 -42.49 21.63
N SER A 443 29.11 -43.37 22.51
CA SER A 443 29.83 -43.79 23.71
C SER A 443 30.08 -45.30 23.68
N LYS A 444 31.25 -45.72 24.18
CA LYS A 444 31.58 -47.14 24.33
C LYS A 444 30.72 -47.72 25.44
N VAL A 445 29.96 -48.78 25.14
CA VAL A 445 29.23 -49.51 26.19
C VAL A 445 30.27 -50.10 27.15
N ARG A 446 30.22 -49.67 28.41
CA ARG A 446 30.94 -50.36 29.48
C ARG A 446 30.28 -51.72 29.66
N SER A 447 31.05 -52.80 29.44
CA SER A 447 30.63 -54.13 29.86
C SER A 447 30.35 -54.07 31.36
N SER A 448 29.08 -54.17 31.75
CA SER A 448 28.73 -54.48 33.13
C SER A 448 29.18 -55.91 33.37
N ASN A 449 30.32 -56.08 34.02
CA ASN A 449 30.68 -57.36 34.63
C ASN A 449 29.60 -57.65 35.67
N VAL A 450 28.63 -58.49 35.28
CA VAL A 450 27.75 -59.15 36.23
C VAL A 450 28.64 -60.07 37.05
N THR A 451 28.46 -59.99 38.36
CA THR A 451 29.32 -60.58 39.40
C THR A 451 29.25 -62.10 39.42
#